data_AF-A0AAW0JI14-F1
#
_entry.id   AF-A0AAW0JI14-F1
#
_cell.length_a   1.000
_cell.length_b   1.000
_cell.length_c   1.000
_cell.angle_alpha   90.00
_cell.angle_beta   90.00
_cell.angle_gamma   90.00
#
_symmetry.space_group_name_H-M   'P 1'
#
loop_
_entity.id
_entity.type
_entity.pdbx_description
1 polymer ?
#
loop_
_entity_poly.entity_id
_entity_poly.type
_entity_poly.pdbx_seq_one_letter_code
_entity_poly.pdbx_strand_id
1 'polypeptide(L)'
;MSKVYSEMGLLKLPLAVLFFSVFSLLGFIVLCDDSELTVKFLETPHAFSKLKSTIFVFEVLVGGSGTCTNCNITCNLDDGIASNCESRMVSYAGLQDGNHTFEVCTNGSQGVGCGSFNWTVDTVPPTAYITTSTPFTNALNVSIDISFSEP
;
A
#
# COMPACT_ATOMS: atom_id res chain seq x y z
N MET A 1 27.20 -53.71 -67.85
CA MET A 1 27.39 -52.75 -68.96
C MET A 1 27.03 -51.36 -68.42
N SER A 2 28.03 -50.47 -68.36
CA SER A 2 27.98 -48.99 -68.23
C SER A 2 27.24 -48.35 -67.02
N LYS A 3 27.96 -47.70 -66.08
CA LYS A 3 28.36 -46.25 -66.02
C LYS A 3 27.18 -45.39 -65.46
N VAL A 4 27.26 -44.53 -64.45
CA VAL A 4 28.17 -43.40 -64.15
C VAL A 4 27.88 -42.92 -62.70
N TYR A 5 28.91 -42.47 -61.99
CA TYR A 5 28.84 -41.69 -60.74
C TYR A 5 28.55 -40.20 -61.07
N SER A 6 27.67 -39.52 -60.32
CA SER A 6 27.74 -38.05 -60.21
C SER A 6 27.19 -37.54 -58.89
N GLU A 7 28.06 -36.77 -58.27
CA GLU A 7 27.98 -36.04 -57.01
C GLU A 7 27.10 -34.77 -57.09
N MET A 8 26.78 -34.26 -55.89
CA MET A 8 26.48 -32.87 -55.54
C MET A 8 25.13 -32.24 -55.92
N GLY A 9 24.26 -32.16 -54.91
CA GLY A 9 23.12 -31.26 -54.84
C GLY A 9 22.76 -30.94 -53.39
N LEU A 10 23.73 -30.40 -52.64
CA LEU A 10 23.58 -29.98 -51.24
C LEU A 10 22.74 -28.69 -51.19
N LEU A 11 21.41 -28.83 -51.27
CA LEU A 11 20.49 -27.72 -51.03
C LEU A 11 20.47 -27.41 -49.53
N LYS A 12 21.33 -26.46 -49.12
CA LYS A 12 21.26 -25.78 -47.83
C LYS A 12 19.93 -25.03 -47.74
N LEU A 13 18.92 -25.67 -47.16
CA LEU A 13 17.75 -24.97 -46.63
C LEU A 13 18.15 -24.26 -45.33
N PRO A 14 17.76 -22.99 -45.14
CA PRO A 14 18.27 -22.19 -44.04
C PRO A 14 17.70 -22.69 -42.71
N LEU A 15 18.58 -22.82 -41.72
CA LEU A 15 18.30 -23.13 -40.30
C LEU A 15 17.32 -22.13 -39.63
N ALA A 16 16.87 -21.11 -40.36
CA ALA A 16 15.98 -20.05 -39.89
C ALA A 16 14.52 -20.50 -39.71
N VAL A 17 14.04 -21.56 -40.37
CA VAL A 17 12.61 -21.95 -40.31
C VAL A 17 12.28 -22.78 -39.06
N LEU A 18 13.27 -23.43 -38.44
CA LEU A 18 13.07 -24.22 -37.21
C LEU A 18 13.08 -23.36 -35.93
N PHE A 19 13.53 -22.10 -35.99
CA PHE A 19 13.46 -21.17 -34.86
C PHE A 19 12.10 -20.45 -34.75
N PHE A 20 11.28 -20.48 -35.81
CA PHE A 20 9.96 -19.84 -35.80
C PHE A 20 8.87 -20.67 -35.09
N SER A 21 9.07 -21.97 -34.88
CA SER A 21 8.07 -22.82 -34.22
C SER A 21 8.24 -22.95 -32.71
N VAL A 22 9.38 -22.55 -32.13
CA VAL A 22 9.58 -22.56 -30.66
C VAL A 22 9.34 -21.17 -30.05
N PHE A 23 9.45 -20.10 -30.82
CA PHE A 23 9.07 -18.75 -30.36
C PHE A 23 7.56 -18.50 -30.32
N SER A 24 6.74 -19.41 -30.87
CA SER A 24 5.29 -19.36 -30.68
C SER A 24 4.83 -19.80 -29.28
N LEU A 25 5.76 -20.23 -28.41
CA LEU A 25 5.52 -20.40 -26.97
C LEU A 25 5.93 -19.19 -26.12
N LEU A 26 6.46 -18.11 -26.73
CA LEU A 26 6.93 -16.92 -26.01
C LEU A 26 6.12 -15.64 -26.29
N GLY A 27 5.07 -15.72 -27.11
CA GLY A 27 4.30 -14.56 -27.59
C GLY A 27 2.90 -14.39 -26.99
N PHE A 28 2.54 -15.19 -26.00
CA PHE A 28 1.40 -14.94 -25.12
C PHE A 28 1.91 -14.81 -23.69
N ILE A 29 2.87 -13.91 -23.46
CA ILE A 29 2.72 -13.08 -22.27
C ILE A 29 1.47 -12.26 -22.58
N VAL A 30 0.33 -12.86 -22.23
CA VAL A 30 -0.87 -12.12 -21.92
C VAL A 30 -0.39 -11.16 -20.83
N LEU A 31 0.02 -9.96 -21.23
CA LEU A 31 -0.20 -8.79 -20.41
C LEU A 31 -1.72 -8.76 -20.27
N CYS A 32 -2.23 -9.51 -19.28
CA CYS A 32 -3.36 -9.00 -18.53
C CYS A 32 -2.78 -7.68 -18.04
N ASP A 33 -3.15 -6.60 -18.72
CA ASP A 33 -3.13 -5.29 -18.11
C ASP A 33 -4.16 -5.40 -16.97
N ASP A 34 -3.75 -6.07 -15.87
CA ASP A 34 -4.46 -6.02 -14.61
C ASP A 34 -4.40 -4.54 -14.28
N SER A 35 -5.50 -3.87 -14.56
CA SER A 35 -5.68 -2.48 -14.20
C SER A 35 -5.54 -2.41 -12.68
N GLU A 36 -4.31 -2.21 -12.20
CA GLU A 36 -4.03 -2.20 -10.77
C GLU A 36 -4.77 -0.98 -10.19
N LEU A 37 -5.72 -1.28 -9.30
CA LEU A 37 -6.44 -0.26 -8.56
C LEU A 37 -5.64 0.07 -7.31
N THR A 38 -5.15 1.31 -7.22
CA THR A 38 -4.41 1.80 -6.05
C THR A 38 -5.27 2.80 -5.29
N VAL A 39 -5.37 2.65 -3.97
CA VAL A 39 -5.95 3.68 -3.10
C VAL A 39 -4.86 4.66 -2.70
N LYS A 40 -5.10 5.95 -2.91
CA LYS A 40 -4.24 7.02 -2.44
C LYS A 40 -4.98 7.89 -1.43
N PHE A 41 -4.48 7.92 -0.21
CA PHE A 41 -5.00 8.81 0.83
C PHE A 41 -4.52 10.24 0.59
N LEU A 42 -5.46 11.18 0.60
CA LEU A 42 -5.25 12.61 0.41
C LEU A 42 -5.32 13.37 1.74
N GLU A 43 -6.17 12.92 2.64
CA GLU A 43 -6.29 13.42 4.01
C GLU A 43 -6.39 12.24 4.98
N THR A 44 -5.57 12.26 6.03
CA THR A 44 -5.47 11.22 7.06
C THR A 44 -5.23 11.89 8.42
N PRO A 45 -5.54 11.21 9.54
CA PRO A 45 -5.07 11.66 10.83
C PRO A 45 -3.53 11.61 10.88
N HIS A 46 -2.96 12.33 11.84
CA HIS A 46 -1.57 12.09 12.22
C HIS A 46 -1.42 10.67 12.75
N ALA A 47 -0.23 10.07 12.55
CA ALA A 47 0.07 8.73 13.04
C ALA A 47 -0.19 8.58 14.55
N PHE A 48 0.01 9.65 15.32
CA PHE A 48 -0.44 9.79 16.71
C PHE A 48 -1.38 11.00 16.80
N SER A 49 -2.65 10.75 17.11
CA SER A 49 -3.70 11.77 17.15
C SER A 49 -4.25 11.92 18.56
N LYS A 50 -4.33 13.17 19.04
CA LYS A 50 -5.01 13.53 20.30
C LYS A 50 -6.53 13.70 20.17
N LEU A 51 -7.09 13.38 19.02
CA LEU A 51 -8.50 13.56 18.71
C LEU A 51 -9.20 12.21 18.60
N LYS A 52 -10.37 12.09 19.25
CA LYS A 52 -11.28 10.92 19.13
C LYS A 52 -12.13 10.94 17.86
N SER A 53 -11.70 11.71 16.87
CA SER A 53 -12.38 11.92 15.60
C SER A 53 -11.36 12.10 14.50
N THR A 54 -11.69 11.63 13.30
CA THR A 54 -10.83 11.77 12.13
C THR A 54 -11.66 11.86 10.85
N ILE A 55 -11.06 12.44 9.83
CA ILE A 55 -11.58 12.49 8.46
C ILE A 55 -10.56 11.78 7.57
N PHE A 56 -11.08 10.97 6.64
CA PHE A 56 -10.33 10.39 5.55
C PHE A 56 -10.85 10.93 4.23
N VAL A 57 -9.93 11.43 3.42
CA VAL A 57 -10.19 11.75 2.00
C VAL A 57 -9.24 10.89 1.18
N PHE A 58 -9.74 10.23 0.15
CA PHE A 58 -8.92 9.35 -0.69
C PHE A 58 -9.37 9.37 -2.15
N GLU A 59 -8.50 8.91 -3.04
CA GLU A 59 -8.80 8.65 -4.44
C GLU A 59 -8.44 7.21 -4.80
N VAL A 60 -9.14 6.63 -5.76
CA VAL A 60 -8.82 5.33 -6.35
C VAL A 60 -8.24 5.58 -7.72
N LEU A 61 -7.03 5.09 -7.97
CA LEU A 61 -6.30 5.25 -9.21
C LEU A 61 -6.33 3.96 -10.02
N VAL A 62 -6.56 4.07 -11.33
CA VAL A 62 -6.50 3.00 -12.33
C VAL A 62 -5.21 3.15 -13.12
N GLY A 63 -4.37 2.11 -13.15
CA GLY A 63 -3.11 2.16 -13.90
C GLY A 63 -2.16 3.27 -13.43
N GLY A 64 -2.20 3.60 -12.14
CA GLY A 64 -1.30 4.56 -11.48
C GLY A 64 -1.54 6.05 -11.76
N SER A 65 -2.46 6.43 -12.65
CA SER A 65 -2.69 7.85 -12.99
C SER A 65 -4.14 8.23 -13.32
N GLY A 66 -4.95 7.31 -13.85
CA GLY A 66 -6.37 7.57 -14.09
C GLY A 66 -7.16 7.53 -12.78
N THR A 67 -8.16 8.39 -12.58
CA THR A 67 -9.04 8.28 -11.40
C THR A 67 -10.21 7.36 -11.71
N CYS A 68 -10.49 6.42 -10.82
CA CYS A 68 -11.70 5.60 -10.92
C CYS A 68 -12.89 6.39 -10.38
N THR A 69 -13.78 6.86 -11.26
CA THR A 69 -14.99 7.60 -10.88
C THR A 69 -16.16 6.68 -10.51
N ASN A 70 -16.22 5.50 -11.13
CA ASN A 70 -17.37 4.58 -11.04
C ASN A 70 -17.01 3.24 -10.34
N CYS A 71 -16.03 3.25 -9.44
CA CYS A 71 -15.68 2.08 -8.64
C CYS A 71 -16.71 1.88 -7.53
N ASN A 72 -17.07 0.63 -7.25
CA ASN A 72 -17.74 0.27 -6.02
C ASN A 72 -16.69 0.25 -4.90
N ILE A 73 -16.86 1.11 -3.90
CA ILE A 73 -15.87 1.36 -2.85
C ILE A 73 -16.48 1.03 -1.50
N THR A 74 -15.81 0.16 -0.76
CA THR A 74 -16.16 -0.20 0.61
C THR A 74 -15.07 0.24 1.57
N CYS A 75 -15.47 0.74 2.73
CA CYS A 75 -14.58 1.18 3.79
C CYS A 75 -14.86 0.43 5.08
N ASN A 76 -13.80 0.12 5.83
CA ASN A 76 -13.86 -0.54 7.11
C ASN A 76 -12.99 0.18 8.15
N LEU A 77 -13.42 0.15 9.41
CA LEU A 77 -12.68 0.65 10.56
C LEU A 77 -12.54 -0.48 11.58
N ASP A 78 -11.31 -0.78 12.00
CA ASP A 78 -10.96 -1.72 13.08
C ASP A 78 -11.63 -3.10 12.95
N ASP A 79 -11.57 -3.69 11.75
CA ASP A 79 -12.21 -4.97 11.43
C ASP A 79 -13.74 -4.99 11.62
N GLY A 80 -14.36 -3.81 11.63
CA GLY A 80 -15.80 -3.62 11.69
C GLY A 80 -16.56 -4.08 10.44
N ILE A 81 -17.81 -3.64 10.34
CA ILE A 81 -18.65 -3.94 9.18
C ILE A 81 -18.30 -2.97 8.06
N ALA A 82 -17.87 -3.52 6.91
CA ALA A 82 -17.62 -2.74 5.72
C ALA A 82 -18.88 -1.97 5.29
N SER A 83 -18.71 -0.69 4.96
CA SER A 83 -19.76 0.23 4.54
C SER A 83 -19.45 0.86 3.19
N ASN A 84 -20.46 1.32 2.46
CA ASN A 84 -20.23 2.03 1.20
C ASN A 84 -19.63 3.40 1.46
N CYS A 85 -18.55 3.74 0.73
CA CYS A 85 -17.86 5.02 0.86
C CYS A 85 -17.51 5.63 -0.50
N GLU A 86 -18.44 5.52 -1.46
CA GLU A 86 -18.30 6.12 -2.80
C GLU A 86 -18.13 7.65 -2.78
N SER A 87 -18.52 8.33 -1.69
CA SER A 87 -18.28 9.76 -1.48
C SER A 87 -16.79 10.14 -1.44
N ARG A 88 -15.89 9.17 -1.22
CA ARG A 88 -14.43 9.37 -1.08
C ARG A 88 -14.01 10.25 0.10
N MET A 89 -14.97 10.64 0.93
CA MET A 89 -14.78 11.37 2.18
C MET A 89 -15.59 10.68 3.27
N VAL A 90 -14.91 10.22 4.31
CA VAL A 90 -15.51 9.48 5.45
C VAL A 90 -15.03 10.10 6.75
N SER A 91 -15.92 10.23 7.72
CA SER A 91 -15.61 10.77 9.04
C SER A 91 -15.99 9.79 10.14
N TYR A 92 -15.12 9.63 11.13
CA TYR A 92 -15.37 8.84 12.32
C TYR A 92 -15.26 9.71 13.58
N ALA A 93 -16.04 9.39 14.60
CA ALA A 93 -16.04 10.05 15.89
C ALA A 93 -16.30 9.04 17.01
N GLY A 94 -15.90 9.39 18.25
CA GLY A 94 -16.04 8.50 19.40
C GLY A 94 -15.01 7.37 19.44
N LEU A 95 -13.89 7.53 18.72
CA LEU A 95 -12.77 6.58 18.74
C LEU A 95 -12.20 6.46 20.15
N GLN A 96 -11.81 5.25 20.54
CA GLN A 96 -11.15 5.00 21.83
C GLN A 96 -9.66 5.27 21.72
N ASP A 97 -8.97 5.36 22.86
CA ASP A 97 -7.52 5.44 22.85
C ASP A 97 -6.96 4.07 22.47
N GLY A 98 -5.93 4.04 21.62
CA GLY A 98 -5.34 2.81 21.08
C GLY A 98 -5.06 2.87 19.59
N ASN A 99 -4.66 1.72 19.03
CA ASN A 99 -4.39 1.58 17.62
C ASN A 99 -5.68 1.39 16.83
N HIS A 100 -5.73 2.03 15.67
CA HIS A 100 -6.83 1.97 14.73
C HIS A 100 -6.33 1.69 13.33
N THR A 101 -7.17 1.01 12.55
CA THR A 101 -6.92 0.67 11.14
C THR A 101 -8.12 1.04 10.30
N PHE A 102 -7.91 1.88 9.29
CA PHE A 102 -8.89 2.21 8.27
C PHE A 102 -8.51 1.54 6.97
N GLU A 103 -9.43 0.77 6.40
CA GLU A 103 -9.22 0.08 5.13
C GLU A 103 -10.24 0.58 4.10
N VAL A 104 -9.76 0.82 2.87
CA VAL A 104 -10.57 1.12 1.70
C VAL A 104 -10.30 0.02 0.69
N CYS A 105 -11.35 -0.65 0.25
CA CYS A 105 -11.28 -1.68 -0.78
C CYS A 105 -12.22 -1.35 -1.94
N THR A 106 -11.83 -1.79 -3.13
CA THR A 106 -12.61 -1.71 -4.35
C THR A 106 -12.83 -3.13 -4.87
N ASN A 107 -14.05 -3.42 -5.32
CA ASN A 107 -14.37 -4.70 -5.94
C ASN A 107 -15.38 -4.47 -7.06
N GLY A 108 -15.02 -4.83 -8.29
CA GLY A 108 -15.92 -4.75 -9.42
C GLY A 108 -15.25 -5.06 -10.75
N SER A 109 -15.94 -4.74 -11.84
CA SER A 109 -15.47 -5.00 -13.21
C SER A 109 -14.21 -4.22 -13.60
N GLN A 110 -13.86 -3.17 -12.85
CA GLN A 110 -12.66 -2.35 -13.07
C GLN A 110 -11.42 -2.91 -12.36
N GLY A 111 -11.58 -3.95 -11.53
CA GLY A 111 -10.50 -4.58 -10.77
C GLY A 111 -10.80 -4.67 -9.28
N VAL A 112 -9.82 -5.22 -8.57
CA VAL A 112 -9.79 -5.29 -7.10
C VAL A 112 -8.55 -4.55 -6.61
N GLY A 113 -8.70 -3.81 -5.52
CA GLY A 113 -7.60 -3.06 -4.92
C GLY A 113 -7.97 -2.55 -3.55
N CYS A 114 -7.04 -2.65 -2.60
CA CYS A 114 -7.23 -2.22 -1.22
C CYS A 114 -6.07 -1.34 -0.76
N GLY A 115 -6.35 -0.41 0.14
CA GLY A 115 -5.36 0.39 0.86
C GLY A 115 -5.76 0.56 2.31
N SER A 116 -4.77 0.49 3.20
CA SER A 116 -4.95 0.59 4.65
C SER A 116 -4.16 1.76 5.23
N PHE A 117 -4.70 2.42 6.24
CA PHE A 117 -4.02 3.43 7.03
C PHE A 117 -4.12 3.10 8.53
N ASN A 118 -2.97 3.07 9.20
CA ASN A 118 -2.89 2.79 10.64
C ASN A 118 -2.55 4.07 11.41
N TRP A 119 -3.20 4.30 12.53
CA TRP A 119 -2.87 5.39 13.46
C TRP A 119 -3.18 5.01 14.90
N THR A 120 -2.66 5.78 15.83
CA THR A 120 -2.95 5.66 17.25
C THR A 120 -3.72 6.89 17.71
N VAL A 121 -4.83 6.69 18.40
CA VAL A 121 -5.49 7.74 19.18
C VAL A 121 -4.89 7.70 20.58
N ASP A 122 -4.35 8.83 21.02
CA ASP A 122 -3.82 9.01 22.36
C ASP A 122 -4.26 10.37 22.91
N THR A 123 -5.20 10.33 23.86
CA THR A 123 -5.75 11.55 24.47
C THR A 123 -5.09 11.90 25.80
N VAL A 124 -4.16 11.07 26.27
CA VAL A 124 -3.44 11.29 27.52
C VAL A 124 -2.13 12.00 27.20
N PRO A 125 -1.88 13.22 27.73
CA PRO A 125 -0.61 13.89 27.51
C PRO A 125 0.52 13.30 28.39
N PRO A 126 1.79 13.44 27.96
CA PRO A 126 2.92 13.01 28.75
C PRO A 126 3.03 13.87 30.01
N THR A 127 3.33 13.23 31.14
CA THR A 127 3.75 13.92 32.36
C THR A 127 5.27 13.88 32.47
N ALA A 128 5.90 15.04 32.57
CA ALA A 128 7.33 15.15 32.84
C ALA A 128 7.59 15.12 34.36
N TYR A 129 8.53 14.28 34.77
CA TYR A 129 9.03 14.20 36.15
C TYR A 129 10.45 14.73 36.18
N ILE A 130 10.73 15.58 37.17
CA ILE A 130 12.06 16.11 37.45
C ILE A 130 12.45 15.60 38.82
N THR A 131 13.49 14.78 38.88
CA THR A 131 13.99 14.20 40.13
C THR A 131 15.44 14.59 40.36
N THR A 132 15.78 14.73 41.62
CA THR A 132 17.14 15.01 42.09
C THR A 132 17.41 14.13 43.30
N SER A 133 18.64 13.66 43.45
CA SER A 133 19.06 12.86 44.61
C SER A 133 19.08 13.67 45.91
N THR A 134 19.18 15.01 45.82
CA THR A 134 19.20 15.89 46.99
C THR A 134 18.22 17.06 46.80
N PRO A 135 17.29 17.31 47.74
CA PRO A 135 16.33 18.41 47.62
C PRO A 135 16.99 19.79 47.82
N PHE A 136 18.13 19.83 48.51
CA PHE A 136 18.90 21.07 48.77
C PHE A 136 20.39 20.77 48.67
N THR A 137 21.14 21.65 48.02
CA THR A 137 22.60 21.54 47.88
C THR A 137 23.24 22.92 47.71
N ASN A 138 24.47 23.08 48.16
CA ASN A 138 25.32 24.25 47.87
C ASN A 138 26.44 23.90 46.87
N ALA A 139 26.33 22.76 46.19
CA ALA A 139 27.29 22.35 45.17
C ALA A 139 27.18 23.26 43.94
N LEU A 140 28.33 23.48 43.27
CA LEU A 140 28.38 24.29 42.04
C LEU A 140 27.64 23.63 40.86
N ASN A 141 27.61 22.29 40.85
CA ASN A 141 26.97 21.50 39.81
C ASN A 141 26.02 20.49 40.47
N VAL A 142 24.85 20.29 39.87
CA VAL A 142 23.86 19.29 40.27
C VAL A 142 23.38 18.53 39.04
N SER A 143 23.20 17.22 39.18
CA SER A 143 22.54 16.40 38.17
C SER A 143 21.06 16.30 38.48
N ILE A 144 20.24 16.50 37.46
CA ILE A 144 18.80 16.24 37.51
C ILE A 144 18.47 15.14 36.53
N ASP A 145 17.54 14.29 36.92
CA ASP A 145 16.96 13.29 36.04
C ASP A 145 15.61 13.80 35.55
N ILE A 146 15.40 13.73 34.24
CA ILE A 146 14.15 14.09 33.59
C ILE A 146 13.59 12.83 32.95
N SER A 147 12.38 12.45 33.30
CA SER A 147 11.66 11.32 32.71
C SER A 147 10.24 11.73 32.30
N PHE A 148 9.66 10.98 31.38
CA PHE A 148 8.29 11.18 30.91
C PHE A 148 7.45 9.93 31.20
N SER A 149 6.14 10.10 31.41
CA SER A 149 5.22 8.98 31.66
C SER A 149 5.01 8.07 30.45
N GLU A 150 5.38 8.53 29.27
CA GLU A 150 5.26 7.86 27.98
C GLU A 150 6.49 8.21 27.10
N PRO A 151 6.78 7.39 26.06
CA PRO A 151 7.99 7.50 25.24
C PRO A 151 8.11 8.77 24.38
#